data_AF-A0A4R8FDA2-F1
#
_entry.id   AF-A0A4R8FDA2-F1
#
_cell.length_a   1.000
_cell.length_b   1.000
_cell.length_c   1.000
_cell.angle_alpha   90.00
_cell.angle_beta   90.00
_cell.angle_gamma   90.00
#
_symmetry.space_group_name_H-M   'P 1'
#
loop_
_entity.id
_entity.type
_entity.pdbx_description
1 polymer ?
#
loop_
_entity_poly.entity_id
_entity_poly.type
_entity_poly.pdbx_seq_one_letter_code
_entity_poly.pdbx_strand_id
1 'polypeptide(L)'
;MTLEGKSLIGQQAVAGSSSAIHAVNPATGEQLDPAYAGGSAAEVEKAAQLAWDAFDAYRETSLEDRAVFLETVASEIEAIGDDLIQRAVAETGLPQARIEG
;
A
#
# COMPACT_ATOMS: atom_id res chain seq x y z
N MET A 1 9.56 -6.27 -7.62
CA MET A 1 8.34 -6.06 -6.79
C MET A 1 7.15 -6.68 -7.50
N THR A 2 6.32 -7.47 -6.81
CA THR A 2 5.10 -8.07 -7.40
C THR A 2 3.87 -7.40 -6.79
N LEU A 3 3.03 -6.80 -7.63
CA LEU A 3 1.79 -6.13 -7.20
C LEU A 3 0.60 -7.05 -7.47
N GLU A 4 -0.23 -7.28 -6.45
CA GLU A 4 -1.31 -8.26 -6.52
C GLU A 4 -2.71 -7.68 -6.78
N GLY A 5 -2.87 -6.36 -6.74
CA GLY A 5 -4.19 -5.72 -6.93
C GLY A 5 -5.20 -5.98 -5.80
N LYS A 6 -4.72 -6.37 -4.61
CA LYS A 6 -5.53 -6.73 -3.45
C LYS A 6 -5.43 -5.69 -2.34
N SER A 7 -6.49 -5.57 -1.55
CA SER A 7 -6.51 -4.80 -0.30
C SER A 7 -5.91 -5.60 0.84
N LEU A 8 -5.28 -4.94 1.82
CA LEU A 8 -4.82 -5.58 3.05
C LEU A 8 -5.82 -5.29 4.18
N ILE A 9 -6.51 -6.32 4.67
CA ILE A 9 -7.54 -6.20 5.72
C ILE A 9 -7.22 -7.21 6.83
N GLY A 10 -6.88 -6.72 8.03
CA GLY A 10 -6.61 -7.57 9.19
C GLY A 10 -5.54 -8.63 8.96
N GLN A 11 -4.39 -8.23 8.41
CA GLN A 11 -3.26 -9.12 8.07
C GLN A 11 -3.54 -10.12 6.94
N GLN A 12 -4.62 -9.94 6.17
CA GLN A 12 -4.96 -10.78 5.03
C GLN A 12 -5.02 -9.98 3.73
N ALA A 13 -4.55 -10.58 2.63
CA ALA A 13 -4.74 -10.04 1.28
C ALA A 13 -6.13 -10.43 0.76
N VAL A 14 -6.98 -9.43 0.55
CA VAL A 14 -8.38 -9.58 0.15
C VAL A 14 -8.58 -9.02 -1.26
N ALA A 15 -9.10 -9.84 -2.16
CA ALA A 15 -9.49 -9.40 -3.49
C ALA A 15 -10.79 -8.58 -3.39
N GLY A 16 -10.80 -7.35 -3.93
CA GLY A 16 -11.98 -6.51 -3.94
C GLY A 16 -13.10 -7.12 -4.81
N SER A 17 -14.35 -6.74 -4.51
CA SER A 17 -15.54 -7.23 -5.20
C SER A 17 -16.19 -6.21 -6.14
N SER A 18 -15.72 -4.96 -6.15
CA SER A 18 -16.26 -3.88 -6.98
C SER A 18 -15.49 -3.71 -8.29
N SER A 19 -15.99 -2.85 -9.17
CA SER A 19 -15.33 -2.51 -10.45
C SER A 19 -13.86 -2.14 -10.23
N ALA A 20 -12.99 -2.74 -11.03
CA ALA A 20 -11.56 -2.48 -10.94
C ALA A 20 -11.16 -1.18 -11.64
N ILE A 21 -10.16 -0.52 -11.06
CA ILE A 21 -9.45 0.60 -11.67
C ILE A 21 -8.04 0.16 -12.06
N HIS A 22 -7.44 0.82 -13.03
CA HIS A 22 -6.01 0.66 -13.32
C HIS A 22 -5.31 1.97 -13.02
N ALA A 23 -4.05 1.89 -12.60
CA ALA A 23 -3.19 3.05 -12.65
C ALA A 23 -2.93 3.42 -14.12
N VAL A 24 -2.65 4.70 -14.38
CA VAL A 24 -2.38 5.19 -15.73
C VAL A 24 -1.09 5.97 -15.69
N ASN A 25 -0.18 5.69 -16.62
CA ASN A 25 1.00 6.50 -16.82
C ASN A 25 0.58 7.83 -17.47
N PRO A 26 0.73 8.97 -16.78
CA PRO A 26 0.24 10.24 -17.30
C PRO A 26 1.07 10.77 -18.49
N ALA A 27 2.30 10.30 -18.68
CA ALA A 27 3.16 10.73 -19.79
C ALA A 27 2.83 10.00 -21.11
N THR A 28 2.38 8.75 -21.03
CA THR A 28 2.12 7.90 -22.21
C THR A 28 0.64 7.57 -22.42
N GLY A 29 -0.19 7.71 -21.38
CA GLY A 29 -1.58 7.25 -21.36
C GLY A 29 -1.73 5.73 -21.19
N GLU A 30 -0.64 4.99 -20.97
CA GLU A 30 -0.65 3.54 -20.78
C GLU A 30 -1.34 3.14 -19.47
N GLN A 31 -2.21 2.13 -19.53
CA GLN A 31 -2.75 1.50 -18.32
C GLN A 31 -1.71 0.57 -17.71
N LEU A 32 -1.45 0.73 -16.43
CA LEU A 32 -0.47 -0.05 -15.68
C LEU A 32 -1.17 -1.18 -14.92
N ASP A 33 -0.64 -2.39 -15.09
CA ASP A 33 -1.07 -3.56 -14.34
C ASP A 33 -0.57 -3.53 -12.88
N PRO A 34 -1.26 -4.22 -11.96
CA PRO A 34 -2.52 -4.93 -12.15
C PRO A 34 -3.74 -4.00 -12.08
N ALA A 35 -4.91 -4.55 -12.37
CA ALA A 35 -6.17 -3.96 -11.97
C ALA A 35 -6.34 -4.00 -10.43
N TYR A 36 -6.94 -2.95 -9.87
CA TYR A 36 -7.27 -2.83 -8.45
C TYR A 36 -8.78 -2.83 -8.28
N ALA A 37 -9.35 -3.97 -7.89
CA ALA A 37 -10.77 -4.09 -7.59
C ALA A 37 -11.12 -3.30 -6.32
N GLY A 38 -12.16 -2.46 -6.38
CA GLY A 38 -12.62 -1.70 -5.22
C GLY A 38 -13.18 -2.62 -4.12
N GLY A 39 -13.01 -2.19 -2.86
CA GLY A 39 -13.64 -2.84 -1.72
C GLY A 39 -15.12 -2.48 -1.60
N SER A 40 -15.92 -3.38 -1.04
CA SER A 40 -17.31 -3.17 -0.67
C SER A 40 -17.45 -2.44 0.68
N ALA A 41 -18.63 -1.89 0.96
CA ALA A 41 -18.93 -1.28 2.26
C ALA A 41 -18.75 -2.27 3.42
N ALA A 42 -19.04 -3.56 3.22
CA ALA A 42 -18.86 -4.60 4.23
C ALA A 42 -17.37 -4.87 4.52
N GLU A 43 -16.51 -4.81 3.50
CA GLU A 43 -15.06 -4.94 3.70
C GLU A 43 -14.47 -3.74 4.43
N VAL A 44 -14.96 -2.53 4.14
CA VAL A 44 -14.59 -1.32 4.88
C VAL A 44 -14.99 -1.43 6.35
N GLU A 45 -16.24 -1.84 6.63
CA GLU A 45 -16.72 -2.06 8.00
C GLU A 45 -15.87 -3.10 8.73
N LYS A 46 -15.57 -4.23 8.08
CA LYS A 46 -14.72 -5.28 8.63
C LYS A 46 -13.30 -4.76 8.92
N ALA A 47 -12.72 -3.95 8.04
CA ALA A 47 -11.41 -3.36 8.25
C ALA A 47 -11.41 -2.42 9.46
N ALA A 48 -12.44 -1.58 9.60
CA ALA A 48 -12.60 -0.68 10.74
C ALA A 48 -12.74 -1.43 12.06
N GLN A 49 -13.57 -2.48 12.09
CA GLN A 49 -13.75 -3.32 13.28
C GLN A 49 -12.43 -4.00 13.70
N LEU A 50 -11.70 -4.60 12.75
CA LEU A 50 -10.42 -5.25 13.05
C LEU A 50 -9.35 -4.27 13.53
N ALA A 51 -9.34 -3.04 12.99
CA ALA A 51 -8.47 -1.97 13.48
C ALA A 51 -8.84 -1.55 14.91
N TRP A 52 -10.13 -1.46 15.23
CA TRP A 52 -10.62 -1.19 16.58
C TRP A 52 -10.22 -2.29 17.57
N ASP A 53 -10.39 -3.56 17.19
CA ASP A 53 -10.03 -4.70 18.02
C ASP A 53 -8.51 -4.76 18.30
N ALA A 54 -7.68 -4.35 17.32
CA ALA A 54 -6.23 -4.29 17.47
C ALA A 54 -5.73 -3.05 18.24
N PHE A 55 -6.58 -2.02 18.40
CA PHE A 55 -6.16 -0.71 18.91
C PHE A 55 -5.61 -0.77 20.33
N ASP A 56 -6.28 -1.49 21.24
CA ASP A 56 -5.84 -1.57 22.64
C ASP A 56 -4.49 -2.28 22.79
N ALA A 57 -4.25 -3.35 22.01
CA ALA A 57 -2.94 -4.00 22.02
C ALA A 57 -1.84 -3.09 21.45
N TYR A 58 -2.13 -2.40 20.34
CA TYR A 58 -1.17 -1.50 19.71
C TYR A 58 -0.87 -0.27 20.58
N ARG A 59 -1.87 0.35 21.20
CA ARG A 59 -1.67 1.58 22.00
C ARG A 59 -0.88 1.34 23.28
N GLU A 60 -0.84 0.11 23.79
CA GLU A 60 -0.05 -0.30 24.96
C GLU A 60 1.38 -0.74 24.61
N THR A 61 1.76 -0.76 23.32
CA THR A 61 3.15 -1.00 22.92
C THR A 61 4.09 0.08 23.45
N SER A 62 5.33 -0.29 23.76
CA SER A 62 6.34 0.66 24.20
C SER A 62 6.77 1.59 23.06
N LEU A 63 7.37 2.73 23.41
CA LEU A 63 7.92 3.65 22.41
C LEU A 63 9.05 2.99 21.60
N GLU A 64 9.83 2.13 22.23
CA GLU A 64 10.91 1.37 21.57
C GLU A 64 10.35 0.39 20.54
N ASP A 65 9.32 -0.39 20.90
CA ASP A 65 8.70 -1.34 19.96
C ASP A 65 8.12 -0.62 18.73
N ARG A 66 7.56 0.58 18.92
CA ARG A 66 7.07 1.40 17.81
C ARG A 66 8.20 1.97 16.96
N ALA A 67 9.31 2.38 17.58
CA ALA A 67 10.49 2.84 16.85
C ALA A 67 11.03 1.71 15.96
N VAL A 68 11.25 0.53 16.53
CA VAL A 68 11.70 -0.67 15.80
C VAL A 68 10.74 -1.02 14.66
N PHE A 69 9.43 -0.95 14.89
CA PHE A 69 8.44 -1.18 13.83
C PHE A 69 8.60 -0.19 12.66
N LEU A 70 8.72 1.12 12.94
CA LEU A 70 8.88 2.15 11.91
C LEU A 70 10.22 2.05 11.19
N GLU A 71 11.31 1.80 11.92
CA GLU A 71 12.65 1.58 11.35
C GLU A 71 12.69 0.35 10.44
N THR A 72 11.97 -0.72 10.84
CA THR A 72 11.81 -1.91 9.99
C THR A 72 11.06 -1.55 8.71
N VAL A 73 9.94 -0.82 8.79
CA VAL A 73 9.21 -0.37 7.60
C VAL A 73 10.10 0.47 6.68
N ALA A 74 10.90 1.39 7.24
CA ALA A 74 11.83 2.19 6.45
C ALA A 74 12.89 1.33 5.75
N SER A 75 13.50 0.39 6.48
CA SER A 75 14.52 -0.53 5.94
C SER A 75 13.94 -1.41 4.83
N GLU A 76 12.72 -1.91 4.99
CA GLU A 76 12.03 -2.70 3.97
C GLU A 76 11.67 -1.87 2.73
N ILE A 77 11.27 -0.60 2.89
CA ILE A 77 11.03 0.30 1.76
C ILE A 77 12.32 0.55 0.97
N GLU A 78 13.43 0.85 1.65
CA GLU A 78 14.74 1.03 1.02
C GLU A 78 15.19 -0.25 0.29
N ALA A 79 14.92 -1.42 0.87
CA ALA A 79 15.27 -2.71 0.28
C ALA A 79 14.50 -3.04 -1.01
N ILE A 80 13.34 -2.41 -1.27
CA ILE A 80 12.63 -2.57 -2.57
C ILE A 80 13.45 -1.92 -3.70
N GLY A 81 14.15 -0.82 -3.42
CA GLY A 81 15.04 -0.15 -4.37
C GLY A 81 14.36 0.37 -5.63
N ASP A 82 15.05 0.25 -6.76
CA ASP A 82 14.67 0.84 -8.05
C ASP A 82 13.25 0.47 -8.51
N ASP A 83 12.75 -0.72 -8.17
CA ASP A 83 11.41 -1.16 -8.56
C ASP A 83 10.31 -0.23 -8.02
N LEU A 84 10.46 0.27 -6.79
CA LEU A 84 9.52 1.22 -6.20
C LEU A 84 9.61 2.57 -6.90
N ILE A 85 10.85 3.02 -7.18
CA ILE A 85 11.11 4.29 -7.84
C ILE A 85 10.53 4.32 -9.26
N GLN A 86 10.79 3.29 -10.06
CA GLN A 86 10.28 3.20 -11.43
C GLN A 86 8.75 3.14 -11.44
N ARG A 87 8.14 2.43 -10.47
CA ARG A 87 6.68 2.41 -10.34
C ARG A 87 6.12 3.78 -9.97
N ALA A 88 6.71 4.47 -9.00
CA ALA A 88 6.27 5.80 -8.58
C ALA A 88 6.39 6.83 -9.71
N VAL A 89 7.49 6.81 -10.48
CA VAL A 89 7.67 7.64 -11.68
C VAL A 89 6.57 7.33 -12.71
N ALA A 90 6.31 6.04 -12.98
CA ALA A 90 5.30 5.64 -13.94
C ALA A 90 3.88 6.07 -13.53
N GLU A 91 3.50 5.96 -12.25
CA GLU A 91 2.14 6.32 -11.79
C GLU A 91 1.92 7.83 -11.63
N THR A 92 2.97 8.58 -11.26
CA THR A 92 2.84 10.02 -10.95
C THR A 92 3.28 10.94 -12.08
N GLY A 93 4.12 10.45 -13.00
CA GLY A 93 4.78 11.28 -14.01
C GLY A 93 5.87 12.20 -13.46
N LEU A 94 6.22 12.09 -12.18
CA LEU A 94 7.28 12.89 -11.59
C LEU A 94 8.67 12.38 -12.04
N PRO A 95 9.65 13.27 -12.27
CA PRO A 95 11.03 12.83 -12.50
C PRO A 95 11.59 12.04 -11.32
N GLN A 96 12.46 11.07 -11.57
CA GLN A 96 13.08 10.22 -10.54
C GLN A 96 13.69 11.02 -9.39
N ALA A 97 14.45 12.08 -9.69
CA ALA A 97 15.06 12.94 -8.67
C ALA A 97 14.04 13.53 -7.68
N ARG A 98 12.77 13.69 -8.09
CA ARG A 98 11.70 14.20 -7.21
C ARG A 98 11.10 13.10 -6.32
N ILE A 99 11.16 11.84 -6.74
CA ILE A 99 10.77 10.68 -5.92
C ILE A 99 11.82 10.40 -4.85
N GLU A 100 13.09 10.56 -5.20
CA GLU A 100 14.23 10.27 -4.31
C GLU A 100 14.49 11.38 -3.27
N GLY A 101 14.10 12.64 -3.55
CA GLY A 101 14.20 13.76 -2.61
C GLY A 101 14.90 14.98 -3.18
#